data_AF-A0A7V5K908-F1
#
_entry.id   AF-A0A7V5K908-F1
#
_cell.length_a   1.000
_cell.length_b   1.000
_cell.length_c   1.000
_cell.angle_alpha   90.00
_cell.angle_beta   90.00
_cell.angle_gamma   90.00
#
_symmetry.space_group_name_H-M   'P 1'
#
loop_
_entity.id
_entity.type
_entity.pdbx_description
1 polymer ?
#
loop_
_entity_poly.entity_id
_entity_poly.type
_entity_poly.pdbx_seq_one_letter_code
_entity_poly.pdbx_strand_id
1 'polypeptide(L)'
;SGRKKSMVRVSLGKPEFETKKVPIKSKHKFHINRPIKIDKYDFVFTALSVGNPHAVLFVDNFDFDWEFLGEIIENSQKFPNRTNVEFVKIVNRSKVKLNDWERGAGATGSSGTGAGAAVVAGIINGLLNRRVEVVFPAGSLLIEWLSHDGNIHLVGPVEYICRGEYLFV
;
A
#
# COMPACT_ATOMS: atom_id res chain seq x y z
N SER A 1 35.99 9.70 8.02
CA SER A 1 35.28 8.86 8.99
C SER A 1 33.84 8.68 8.51
N GLY A 2 33.51 7.54 7.91
CA GLY A 2 32.18 7.28 7.37
C GLY A 2 31.19 7.02 8.50
N ARG A 3 30.21 7.91 8.69
CA ARG A 3 29.09 7.64 9.61
C ARG A 3 28.42 6.34 9.17
N LYS A 4 28.51 5.28 9.99
CA LYS A 4 27.67 4.08 9.85
C LYS A 4 26.22 4.54 9.82
N LYS A 5 25.56 4.48 8.66
CA LYS A 5 24.11 4.69 8.56
C LYS A 5 23.47 3.59 9.40
N SER A 6 22.87 3.95 10.54
CA SER A 6 22.05 3.04 11.32
C SER A 6 20.82 2.68 10.48
N MET A 7 20.61 1.39 10.23
CA MET A 7 19.34 0.94 9.66
C MET A 7 18.31 0.95 10.76
N VAL A 8 17.19 1.62 10.52
CA VAL A 8 16.03 1.55 11.41
C VAL A 8 15.01 0.61 10.79
N ARG A 9 14.39 -0.18 11.65
CA ARG A 9 13.29 -1.07 11.34
C ARG A 9 12.06 -0.55 12.08
N VAL A 10 11.07 -0.11 11.33
CA VAL A 10 9.77 0.32 11.88
C VAL A 10 8.75 -0.77 11.58
N SER A 11 8.07 -1.25 12.62
CA SER A 11 6.94 -2.17 12.45
C SER A 11 5.70 -1.38 12.05
N LEU A 12 5.07 -1.77 10.95
CA LEU A 12 3.79 -1.23 10.47
C LEU A 12 2.58 -2.07 10.96
N GLY A 13 2.84 -3.08 11.79
CA GLY A 13 1.82 -4.01 12.29
C GLY A 13 1.59 -5.21 11.38
N LYS A 14 0.49 -5.94 11.66
CA LYS A 14 0.12 -7.17 10.95
C LYS A 14 -0.97 -6.89 9.93
N PRO A 15 -0.91 -7.52 8.74
CA PRO A 15 -1.98 -7.39 7.77
C PRO A 15 -3.23 -8.15 8.23
N GLU A 16 -4.39 -7.56 7.94
CA GLU A 16 -5.70 -8.16 8.15
C GLU A 16 -6.46 -8.20 6.82
N PHE A 17 -7.09 -9.33 6.49
CA PHE A 17 -7.73 -9.56 5.20
C PHE A 17 -9.23 -9.79 5.31
N GLU A 18 -9.75 -10.08 6.51
CA GLU A 18 -11.19 -10.29 6.69
C GLU A 18 -11.94 -9.03 6.27
N THR A 19 -12.83 -9.17 5.29
CA THR A 19 -13.50 -8.03 4.63
C THR A 19 -14.28 -7.15 5.60
N LYS A 20 -14.77 -7.72 6.71
CA LYS A 20 -15.41 -6.99 7.82
C LYS A 20 -14.44 -6.07 8.57
N LYS A 21 -13.15 -6.44 8.67
CA LYS A 21 -12.10 -5.69 9.37
C LYS A 21 -11.35 -4.72 8.44
N VAL A 22 -11.40 -4.95 7.12
CA VAL A 22 -10.94 -4.02 6.07
C VAL A 22 -12.04 -3.00 5.66
N PRO A 23 -13.12 -2.91 6.43
CA PRO A 23 -14.49 -2.62 5.97
C PRO A 23 -14.70 -2.47 4.45
N ILE A 24 -14.76 -3.59 3.72
CA ILE A 24 -15.23 -3.66 2.32
C ILE A 24 -16.53 -4.48 2.23
N LYS A 25 -17.52 -3.96 1.51
CA LYS A 25 -18.78 -4.66 1.18
C LYS A 25 -18.54 -5.72 0.11
N SER A 26 -18.10 -6.89 0.53
CA SER A 26 -17.87 -8.08 -0.29
C SER A 26 -18.71 -9.26 0.22
N LYS A 27 -19.16 -10.13 -0.69
CA LYS A 27 -19.82 -11.40 -0.32
C LYS A 27 -18.81 -12.44 0.19
N HIS A 28 -17.52 -12.22 -0.03
CA HIS A 28 -16.46 -13.14 0.36
C HIS A 28 -15.86 -12.76 1.71
N LYS A 29 -15.40 -13.78 2.46
CA LYS A 29 -14.64 -13.57 3.70
C LYS A 29 -13.34 -12.77 3.47
N PHE A 30 -12.69 -13.02 2.33
CA PHE A 30 -11.46 -12.35 1.90
C PHE A 30 -11.63 -11.84 0.45
N HIS A 31 -11.09 -10.67 0.16
CA HIS A 31 -11.09 -10.09 -1.20
C HIS A 31 -9.64 -10.03 -1.71
N ILE A 32 -9.11 -11.19 -2.13
CA ILE A 32 -7.73 -11.35 -2.60
C ILE A 32 -7.76 -11.59 -4.10
N ASN A 33 -7.24 -10.63 -4.87
CA ASN A 33 -7.23 -10.62 -6.34
C ASN A 33 -8.58 -11.03 -6.93
N ARG A 34 -9.63 -10.32 -6.50
CA ARG A 34 -11.01 -10.61 -6.91
C ARG A 34 -11.57 -9.47 -7.74
N PRO A 35 -12.47 -9.77 -8.70
CA PRO A 35 -13.18 -8.74 -9.42
C PRO A 35 -14.24 -8.08 -8.53
N ILE A 36 -14.43 -6.78 -8.71
CA ILE A 36 -15.54 -6.03 -8.14
C ILE A 36 -15.93 -4.88 -9.08
N LYS A 37 -17.24 -4.74 -9.27
CA LYS A 37 -17.81 -3.60 -9.99
C LYS A 37 -17.94 -2.41 -9.05
N ILE A 38 -17.33 -1.29 -9.42
CA ILE A 38 -17.47 0.02 -8.78
C ILE A 38 -17.94 0.99 -9.86
N ASP A 39 -19.12 1.56 -9.67
CA ASP A 39 -19.84 2.34 -10.68
C ASP A 39 -19.95 1.61 -12.02
N LYS A 40 -19.34 2.17 -13.08
CA LYS A 40 -19.31 1.61 -14.43
C LYS A 40 -18.04 0.81 -14.74
N TYR A 41 -17.10 0.73 -13.80
CA TYR A 41 -15.80 0.09 -14.00
C TYR A 41 -15.71 -1.25 -13.29
N ASP A 42 -14.99 -2.18 -13.89
CA ASP A 42 -14.62 -3.45 -13.30
C ASP A 42 -13.16 -3.37 -12.83
N PHE A 43 -12.96 -3.61 -11.54
CA PHE A 43 -11.63 -3.62 -10.92
C PHE A 43 -11.29 -5.00 -10.43
N VAL A 44 -10.00 -5.32 -10.42
CA VAL A 44 -9.47 -6.51 -9.75
C VAL A 44 -8.43 -6.06 -8.74
N PHE A 45 -8.66 -6.32 -7.46
CA PHE A 45 -7.71 -5.93 -6.42
C PHE A 45 -7.66 -6.92 -5.25
N THR A 46 -6.63 -6.73 -4.43
CA THR A 46 -6.54 -7.31 -3.09
C THR A 46 -6.84 -6.25 -2.05
N ALA A 47 -7.81 -6.50 -1.18
CA ALA A 47 -8.10 -5.63 -0.05
C ALA A 47 -7.52 -6.19 1.24
N LEU A 48 -6.84 -5.32 1.98
CA LEU A 48 -6.26 -5.62 3.28
C LEU A 48 -6.21 -4.35 4.15
N SER A 49 -5.99 -4.54 5.44
CA SER A 49 -5.77 -3.47 6.41
C SER A 49 -4.42 -3.66 7.08
N VAL A 50 -3.71 -2.54 7.29
CA VAL A 50 -2.50 -2.48 8.12
C VAL A 50 -2.72 -1.53 9.32
N GLY A 51 -3.97 -1.41 9.76
CA GLY A 51 -4.46 -0.40 10.70
C GLY A 51 -5.42 0.60 10.04
N ASN A 52 -5.29 0.77 8.73
CA ASN A 52 -6.19 1.49 7.83
C ASN A 52 -6.43 0.65 6.55
N PRO A 53 -7.54 0.86 5.82
CA PRO A 53 -7.91 0.03 4.67
C PRO A 53 -7.14 0.39 3.39
N HIS A 54 -6.79 -0.63 2.62
CA HIS A 54 -6.05 -0.54 1.36
C HIS A 54 -6.71 -1.41 0.27
N ALA A 55 -6.74 -0.88 -0.95
CA ALA A 55 -7.12 -1.58 -2.16
C ALA A 55 -5.92 -1.61 -3.13
N VAL A 56 -5.29 -2.77 -3.26
CA VAL A 56 -4.06 -2.93 -4.06
C VAL A 56 -4.38 -3.54 -5.42
N LEU A 57 -4.12 -2.77 -6.48
CA LEU A 57 -4.30 -3.13 -7.88
C LEU A 57 -2.94 -3.41 -8.52
N PHE A 58 -2.80 -4.52 -9.24
CA PHE A 58 -1.61 -4.80 -10.05
C PHE A 58 -1.84 -4.35 -11.49
N VAL A 59 -0.90 -3.60 -12.06
CA VAL A 59 -1.01 -2.99 -13.38
C VAL A 59 0.27 -3.19 -14.21
N ASP A 60 0.15 -3.19 -15.53
CA ASP A 60 1.27 -3.39 -16.45
C ASP A 60 2.12 -2.12 -16.66
N ASN A 61 1.47 -0.96 -16.68
CA ASN A 61 2.07 0.36 -16.84
C ASN A 61 1.23 1.40 -16.07
N PHE A 62 1.53 2.69 -16.24
CA PHE A 62 0.77 3.79 -15.65
C PHE A 62 0.17 4.70 -16.74
N ASP A 63 -0.04 4.16 -17.94
CA ASP A 63 -0.52 4.88 -19.12
C ASP A 63 -2.05 5.01 -19.11
N PHE A 64 -2.59 5.41 -17.96
CA PHE A 64 -4.01 5.61 -17.70
C PHE A 64 -4.19 6.63 -16.57
N ASP A 65 -5.41 7.17 -16.44
CA ASP A 65 -5.73 8.14 -15.39
C ASP A 65 -5.97 7.44 -14.04
N TRP A 66 -4.87 7.06 -13.39
CA TRP A 66 -4.90 6.35 -12.11
C TRP A 66 -5.38 7.24 -10.95
N GLU A 67 -5.23 8.56 -11.05
CA GLU A 67 -5.70 9.51 -10.04
C GLU A 67 -7.24 9.51 -10.00
N PHE A 68 -7.86 9.66 -11.16
CA PHE A 68 -9.33 9.57 -11.30
C PHE A 68 -9.87 8.22 -10.82
N LEU A 69 -9.20 7.11 -11.17
CA LEU A 69 -9.62 5.78 -10.69
C LEU A 69 -9.41 5.62 -9.18
N GLY A 70 -8.35 6.20 -8.64
CA GLY A 70 -8.08 6.26 -7.20
C GLY A 70 -9.21 6.96 -6.44
N GLU A 71 -9.64 8.13 -6.90
CA GLU A 71 -10.75 8.89 -6.32
C GLU A 71 -12.07 8.10 -6.33
N ILE A 72 -12.37 7.43 -7.45
CA ILE A 72 -13.56 6.58 -7.60
C ILE A 72 -13.55 5.43 -6.59
N ILE A 73 -12.41 4.75 -6.44
CA ILE A 73 -12.29 3.61 -5.54
C ILE A 73 -12.36 4.09 -4.08
N GLU A 74 -11.68 5.18 -3.72
CA GLU A 74 -11.70 5.78 -2.38
C GLU A 74 -13.14 6.04 -1.93
N ASN A 75 -13.93 6.70 -2.77
CA ASN A 75 -15.28 7.17 -2.41
C ASN A 75 -16.38 6.15 -2.72
N SER A 76 -16.02 4.95 -3.16
CA SER A 76 -16.97 3.90 -3.50
C SER A 76 -17.85 3.52 -2.30
N GLN A 77 -19.14 3.33 -2.54
CA GLN A 77 -20.06 2.75 -1.55
C GLN A 77 -19.65 1.34 -1.07
N LYS A 78 -18.72 0.67 -1.79
CA LYS A 78 -18.11 -0.59 -1.38
C LYS A 78 -17.19 -0.43 -0.17
N PHE A 79 -16.64 0.75 0.07
CA PHE A 79 -15.80 1.08 1.23
C PHE A 79 -16.51 2.13 2.11
N PRO A 80 -17.32 1.72 3.11
CA PRO A 80 -18.04 2.64 3.98
C PRO A 80 -17.16 3.69 4.66
N ASN A 81 -15.91 3.32 4.97
CA ASN A 81 -14.95 4.16 5.67
C ASN A 81 -13.87 4.70 4.73
N ARG A 82 -14.16 4.70 3.42
CA ARG A 82 -13.24 4.94 2.31
C ARG A 82 -12.01 4.01 2.36
N THR A 83 -11.11 4.14 1.39
CA THR A 83 -9.87 3.33 1.33
C THR A 83 -8.73 4.10 0.73
N ASN A 84 -7.49 3.75 1.09
CA ASN A 84 -6.34 4.05 0.26
C ASN A 84 -6.32 3.12 -0.94
N VAL A 85 -5.70 3.56 -2.03
CA VAL A 85 -5.62 2.81 -3.28
C VAL A 85 -4.18 2.80 -3.75
N GLU A 86 -3.64 1.61 -4.03
CA GLU A 86 -2.29 1.44 -4.55
C GLU A 86 -2.33 0.81 -5.94
N PHE A 87 -1.74 1.49 -6.92
CA PHE A 87 -1.50 0.95 -8.25
C PHE A 87 -0.04 0.48 -8.33
N VAL A 88 0.14 -0.83 -8.48
CA VAL A 88 1.44 -1.49 -8.34
C VAL A 88 1.87 -2.11 -9.65
N LYS A 89 2.99 -1.61 -10.19
CA LYS A 89 3.69 -2.24 -11.31
C LYS A 89 4.80 -3.14 -10.80
N ILE A 90 4.70 -4.43 -11.09
CA ILE A 90 5.77 -5.39 -10.77
C ILE A 90 6.94 -5.17 -11.73
N VAL A 91 8.12 -4.85 -11.21
CA VAL A 91 9.36 -4.79 -12.00
C VAL A 91 10.05 -6.14 -11.99
N ASN A 92 10.14 -6.75 -10.81
CA ASN A 92 10.55 -8.14 -10.60
C ASN A 92 10.06 -8.60 -9.21
N ARG A 93 10.38 -9.85 -8.81
CA ARG A 93 9.91 -10.42 -7.54
C ARG A 93 10.39 -9.69 -6.27
N SER A 94 11.37 -8.79 -6.38
CA SER A 94 11.91 -8.02 -5.26
C SER A 94 11.89 -6.51 -5.50
N LYS A 95 11.20 -6.02 -6.55
CA LYS A 95 11.08 -4.60 -6.85
C LYS A 95 9.76 -4.26 -7.52
N VAL A 96 9.11 -3.20 -7.06
CA VAL A 96 7.88 -2.66 -7.65
C VAL A 96 7.97 -1.15 -7.82
N LYS A 97 7.15 -0.61 -8.73
CA LYS A 97 6.81 0.82 -8.77
C LYS A 97 5.38 0.99 -8.25
N LEU A 98 5.13 2.07 -7.52
CA LEU A 98 3.85 2.32 -6.87
C LEU A 98 3.43 3.78 -7.04
N ASN A 99 2.18 3.96 -7.49
CA ASN A 99 1.45 5.22 -7.36
C ASN A 99 0.32 5.00 -6.35
N ASP A 100 0.19 5.92 -5.40
CA ASP A 100 -0.79 5.87 -4.32
C ASP A 100 -1.82 7.00 -4.42
N TRP A 101 -3.04 6.66 -4.05
CA TRP A 101 -4.11 7.61 -3.75
C TRP A 101 -4.50 7.43 -2.29
N GLU A 102 -4.13 8.40 -1.46
CA GLU A 102 -4.39 8.35 -0.02
C GLU A 102 -5.77 8.90 0.32
N ARG A 103 -6.45 8.17 1.20
CA ARG A 103 -7.77 8.51 1.71
C ARG A 103 -7.79 9.92 2.32
N GLY A 104 -8.55 10.82 1.72
CA GLY A 104 -8.72 12.20 2.14
C GLY A 104 -7.56 13.14 1.80
N ALA A 105 -6.52 12.67 1.12
CA ALA A 105 -5.35 13.47 0.75
C ALA A 105 -5.06 13.46 -0.77
N GLY A 106 -5.50 12.44 -1.50
CA GLY A 106 -5.24 12.30 -2.93
C GLY A 106 -3.85 11.71 -3.22
N ALA A 107 -3.26 12.07 -4.36
CA ALA A 107 -1.93 11.62 -4.74
C ALA A 107 -0.83 12.21 -3.83
N THR A 108 -0.12 11.38 -3.08
CA THR A 108 0.93 11.83 -2.14
C THR A 108 2.35 11.45 -2.60
N GLY A 109 2.49 10.35 -3.34
CA GLY A 109 3.78 9.92 -3.88
C GLY A 109 4.71 9.27 -2.86
N SER A 110 4.22 8.92 -1.66
CA SER A 110 4.93 8.10 -0.67
C SER A 110 4.05 7.78 0.54
N SER A 111 3.59 6.53 0.63
CA SER A 111 2.89 6.01 1.81
C SER A 111 3.59 4.78 2.40
N GLY A 112 3.99 4.84 3.67
CA GLY A 112 4.64 3.70 4.35
C GLY A 112 3.68 2.50 4.52
N THR A 113 2.44 2.77 4.93
CA THR A 113 1.39 1.75 5.06
C THR A 113 0.94 1.23 3.70
N GLY A 114 0.81 2.10 2.68
CA GLY A 114 0.56 1.69 1.29
C GLY A 114 1.65 0.79 0.71
N ALA A 115 2.93 1.12 0.94
CA ALA A 115 4.07 0.26 0.59
C ALA A 115 3.95 -1.14 1.22
N GLY A 116 3.63 -1.17 2.52
CA GLY A 116 3.41 -2.38 3.29
C GLY A 116 2.28 -3.23 2.70
N ALA A 117 1.14 -2.61 2.45
CA ALA A 117 -0.04 -3.24 1.88
C ALA A 117 0.25 -3.84 0.50
N ALA A 118 0.91 -3.08 -0.38
CA ALA A 118 1.29 -3.52 -1.72
C ALA A 118 2.20 -4.75 -1.72
N VAL A 119 3.22 -4.76 -0.86
CA VAL A 119 4.15 -5.88 -0.76
C VAL A 119 3.47 -7.13 -0.21
N VAL A 120 2.66 -6.98 0.85
CA VAL A 120 1.89 -8.10 1.39
C VAL A 120 0.91 -8.67 0.36
N ALA A 121 0.18 -7.81 -0.34
CA ALA A 121 -0.73 -8.23 -1.40
C ALA A 121 0.02 -8.99 -2.50
N GLY A 122 1.20 -8.52 -2.93
CA GLY A 122 1.98 -9.19 -3.96
C GLY A 122 2.54 -10.54 -3.50
N ILE A 123 2.93 -10.67 -2.23
CA ILE A 123 3.37 -11.95 -1.65
C ILE A 123 2.21 -12.95 -1.61
N ILE A 124 1.03 -12.53 -1.13
CA ILE A 124 -0.15 -13.39 -1.05
C ILE A 124 -0.62 -13.88 -2.43
N ASN A 125 -0.47 -13.04 -3.46
CA ASN A 125 -0.76 -13.41 -4.83
C ASN A 125 0.38 -14.17 -5.54
N GLY A 126 1.47 -14.50 -4.83
CA GLY A 126 2.62 -15.24 -5.38
C GLY A 126 3.54 -14.43 -6.31
N LEU A 127 3.30 -13.12 -6.44
CA LEU A 127 4.01 -12.22 -7.35
C LEU A 127 5.35 -11.73 -6.79
N LEU A 128 5.46 -11.60 -5.47
CA LEU A 128 6.61 -10.99 -4.79
C LEU A 128 7.25 -11.93 -3.76
N ASN A 129 8.54 -11.68 -3.50
CA ASN A 129 9.31 -12.24 -2.41
C ASN A 129 9.02 -11.48 -1.10
N ARG A 130 9.55 -11.96 0.02
CA ARG A 130 9.32 -11.36 1.35
C ARG A 130 10.07 -10.07 1.63
N ARG A 131 11.02 -9.69 0.78
CA ARG A 131 11.79 -8.45 0.87
C ARG A 131 11.75 -7.76 -0.49
N VAL A 132 11.17 -6.56 -0.52
CA VAL A 132 10.82 -5.86 -1.76
C VAL A 132 11.15 -4.38 -1.63
N GLU A 133 11.83 -3.84 -2.64
CA GLU A 133 12.00 -2.40 -2.83
C GLU A 133 10.74 -1.83 -3.52
N VAL A 134 10.07 -0.90 -2.86
CA VAL A 134 8.92 -0.17 -3.39
C VAL A 134 9.39 1.21 -3.82
N VAL A 135 9.30 1.49 -5.12
CA VAL A 135 9.70 2.77 -5.71
C VAL A 135 8.49 3.64 -5.97
N PHE A 136 8.54 4.86 -5.49
CA PHE A 136 7.57 5.92 -5.67
C PHE A 136 8.17 7.06 -6.51
N PRO A 137 7.37 8.03 -6.96
CA PRO A 137 7.91 9.28 -7.52
C PRO A 137 8.86 10.01 -6.55
N ALA A 138 8.57 10.02 -5.24
CA ALA A 138 9.35 10.77 -4.25
C ALA A 138 10.58 10.02 -3.70
N GLY A 139 10.75 8.73 -4.00
CA GLY A 139 11.86 7.94 -3.45
C GLY A 139 11.56 6.44 -3.42
N SER A 140 12.19 5.71 -2.52
CA SER A 140 11.97 4.26 -2.37
C SER A 140 12.00 3.82 -0.92
N LEU A 141 11.17 2.82 -0.59
CA LEU A 141 11.13 2.16 0.71
C LEU A 141 11.47 0.68 0.54
N LEU A 142 12.22 0.11 1.49
CA LEU A 142 12.43 -1.33 1.53
C LEU A 142 11.46 -1.94 2.55
N ILE A 143 10.62 -2.86 2.09
CA ILE A 143 9.60 -3.50 2.91
C ILE A 143 9.94 -4.98 3.09
N GLU A 144 9.76 -5.46 4.31
CA GLU A 144 9.91 -6.86 4.67
C GLU A 144 8.67 -7.38 5.39
N TRP A 145 8.13 -8.50 4.93
CA TRP A 145 7.09 -9.24 5.67
C TRP A 145 7.62 -10.63 6.01
N LEU A 146 8.11 -10.78 7.24
CA LEU A 146 8.80 -11.98 7.70
C LEU A 146 7.83 -12.90 8.46
N SER A 147 7.94 -14.21 8.24
CA SER A 147 7.00 -15.18 8.80
C SER A 147 7.12 -15.40 10.31
N HIS A 148 8.23 -15.01 10.93
CA HIS A 148 8.48 -15.34 12.33
C HIS A 148 7.64 -14.49 13.30
N ASP A 149 7.30 -13.26 12.93
CA ASP A 149 6.49 -12.36 13.78
C ASP A 149 5.17 -11.94 13.12
N GLY A 150 5.05 -12.14 11.80
CA GLY A 150 3.87 -11.78 11.01
C GLY A 150 3.72 -10.27 10.79
N ASN A 151 4.71 -9.46 11.20
CA ASN A 151 4.66 -8.01 11.06
C ASN A 151 5.29 -7.58 9.74
N ILE A 152 4.76 -6.49 9.20
CA ILE A 152 5.33 -5.76 8.09
C ILE A 152 6.35 -4.79 8.67
N HIS A 153 7.52 -4.75 8.07
CA HIS A 153 8.61 -3.90 8.51
C HIS A 153 9.06 -3.00 7.38
N LEU A 154 9.14 -1.71 7.68
CA LEU A 154 9.83 -0.74 6.84
C LEU A 154 11.29 -0.69 7.29
N VAL A 155 12.20 -0.96 6.36
CA VAL A 155 13.65 -0.97 6.56
C VAL A 155 14.23 0.17 5.76
N GLY A 156 15.00 1.04 6.40
CA GLY A 156 15.62 2.14 5.67
C GLY A 156 16.80 2.75 6.42
N PRO A 157 17.74 3.37 5.69
CA PRO A 157 18.68 4.30 6.31
C PRO A 157 17.89 5.49 6.85
N VAL A 158 18.19 5.92 8.08
CA VAL A 158 17.63 7.16 8.61
C VAL A 158 18.23 8.33 7.85
N GLU A 159 17.42 9.03 7.07
CA GLU A 159 17.71 10.40 6.67
C GLU A 159 16.69 11.30 7.36
N TYR A 160 17.18 12.27 8.12
CA TYR A 160 16.38 13.26 8.81
C TYR A 160 15.79 14.20 7.76
N ILE A 161 14.48 14.13 7.49
CA ILE A 161 13.87 14.86 6.38
C ILE A 161 13.39 16.26 6.81
N CYS A 162 12.72 16.40 7.97
CA CYS A 162 12.44 17.72 8.55
C CYS A 162 12.16 17.68 10.06
N ARG A 163 12.30 18.85 10.70
CA ARG A 163 11.79 19.17 12.04
C ARG A 163 10.69 20.22 11.88
N GLY A 164 9.49 19.94 12.36
CA GLY A 164 8.42 20.93 12.44
C GLY A 164 8.29 21.49 13.85
N GLU A 165 8.07 22.79 13.98
CA GLU A 165 7.52 23.40 15.20
C GLU A 165 6.04 23.69 14.95
N TYR A 166 5.17 23.09 15.78
CA TYR A 166 3.75 23.36 15.77
C TYR A 166 3.48 24.53 16.71
N LEU A 167 3.19 25.70 16.16
CA LEU A 167 2.75 26.85 16.94
C LEU A 167 1.24 26.74 17.15
N PHE A 168 0.82 26.62 18.41
CA PHE A 168 -0.56 26.88 18.80
C PHE A 168 -0.77 28.39 18.78
N VAL A 169 -1.80 28.85 18.08
CA VAL A 169 -2.34 30.23 18.17
C VAL A 169 -3.61 30.19 19.01
#